data_AF-A0A2W2CNJ2-F1
#
_entry.id   AF-A0A2W2CNJ2-F1
#
_cell.length_a   1.000
_cell.length_b   1.000
_cell.length_c   1.000
_cell.angle_alpha   90.00
_cell.angle_beta   90.00
_cell.angle_gamma   90.00
#
_symmetry.space_group_name_H-M   'P 1'
#
loop_
_entity.id
_entity.type
_entity.pdbx_description
1 polymer ?
#
loop_
_entity_poly.entity_id
_entity_poly.type
_entity_poly.pdbx_seq_one_letter_code
_entity_poly.pdbx_strand_id
1 'polypeptide(L)'
;MRTLLARAGLVLAGALTATLALAAPAAAHGADAPDGTDYRAAVTAVAPARPGLSVRVVEAGARLELTNSGDQPVEVLGYSGEPYLRVGPDGVYENRRSPATYLNRTIAGDTRVPAEADPAAAPDWRRVADGPSVRWHDQRALWREAAPPPQVRAAPDREHRVRDWVVPLRADAGTVEIRGTLDWVPPPDAYTWWVVATLGLLAVGALGLLPPGSAPGARALAGLGALLVVGGFTAVVFTVGRELDAGAQGVGGVLAGLLGGQVWALLTGLGAIVAGGYALARRPAADFALALAGACVALFAGVANAAVFARAVAPVPWSGTTARTLVAVIIIAGAGATAAGALRLHTSP
;
A
#
# COMPACT_ATOMS: atom_id res chain seq x y z
N MET A 1 -0.15 -6.66 43.39
CA MET A 1 0.96 -6.96 42.44
C MET A 1 0.74 -8.26 41.65
N ARG A 2 0.54 -9.41 42.29
CA ARG A 2 0.35 -10.73 41.62
C ARG A 2 -0.76 -10.76 40.57
N THR A 3 -1.89 -10.09 40.84
CA THR A 3 -3.04 -9.97 39.93
C THR A 3 -2.81 -9.01 38.76
N LEU A 4 -2.04 -7.94 38.95
CA LEU A 4 -1.68 -7.00 37.88
C LEU A 4 -0.68 -7.63 36.90
N LEU A 5 0.28 -8.42 37.40
CA LEU A 5 1.23 -9.17 36.58
C LEU A 5 0.53 -10.26 35.74
N ALA A 6 -0.45 -10.97 36.33
CA ALA A 6 -1.25 -11.94 35.59
C ALA A 6 -2.10 -11.29 34.49
N ARG A 7 -2.68 -10.11 34.75
CA ARG A 7 -3.46 -9.33 33.76
C ARG A 7 -2.59 -8.79 32.63
N ALA A 8 -1.42 -8.24 32.96
CA ALA A 8 -0.45 -7.80 31.97
C ALA A 8 0.02 -8.98 31.09
N GLY A 9 0.25 -10.14 31.69
CA GLY A 9 0.58 -11.37 30.97
C GLY A 9 -0.51 -11.85 30.02
N LEU A 10 -1.79 -11.70 30.39
CA LEU A 10 -2.92 -12.11 29.57
C LEU A 10 -3.16 -11.17 28.39
N VAL A 11 -2.95 -9.87 28.57
CA VAL A 11 -2.93 -8.89 27.47
C VAL A 11 -1.75 -9.12 26.54
N LEU A 12 -0.56 -9.38 27.08
CA LEU A 12 0.63 -9.77 26.30
C LEU A 12 0.37 -11.03 25.48
N ALA A 13 -0.20 -12.07 26.10
CA ALA A 13 -0.52 -13.32 25.43
C ALA A 13 -1.60 -13.11 24.35
N GLY A 14 -2.65 -12.32 24.63
CA GLY A 14 -3.68 -11.99 23.65
C GLY A 14 -3.15 -11.19 22.46
N ALA A 15 -2.34 -10.16 22.72
CA ALA A 15 -1.69 -9.36 21.69
C ALA A 15 -0.71 -10.20 20.85
N LEU A 16 0.09 -11.04 21.49
CA LEU A 16 1.02 -11.97 20.82
C LEU A 16 0.26 -13.01 19.99
N THR A 17 -0.85 -13.54 20.51
CA THR A 17 -1.67 -14.53 19.78
C THR A 17 -2.38 -13.88 18.60
N ALA A 18 -2.91 -12.67 18.75
CA ALA A 18 -3.54 -11.94 17.64
C ALA A 18 -2.52 -11.57 16.54
N THR A 19 -1.31 -11.14 16.92
CA THR A 19 -0.23 -10.84 15.96
C THR A 19 0.27 -12.09 15.24
N LEU A 20 0.38 -13.23 15.93
CA LEU A 20 0.77 -14.50 15.32
C LEU A 20 -0.35 -15.14 14.48
N ALA A 21 -1.63 -14.99 14.86
CA ALA A 21 -2.78 -15.56 14.15
C ALA A 21 -3.17 -14.75 12.90
N LEU A 22 -2.88 -13.44 12.87
CA LEU A 22 -3.11 -12.57 11.71
C LEU A 22 -1.95 -12.61 10.70
N ALA A 23 -0.98 -13.50 10.88
CA ALA A 23 0.09 -13.76 9.90
C ALA A 23 -0.38 -14.59 8.69
N ALA A 24 -1.65 -14.96 8.61
CA ALA A 24 -2.23 -15.46 7.36
C ALA A 24 -2.33 -14.30 6.35
N PRO A 25 -1.94 -14.48 5.08
CA PRO A 25 -2.12 -13.44 4.08
C PRO A 25 -3.62 -13.16 3.96
N ALA A 26 -4.04 -11.99 4.44
CA ALA A 26 -5.38 -11.50 4.19
C ALA A 26 -5.46 -11.22 2.69
N ALA A 27 -5.91 -12.21 1.92
CA ALA A 27 -6.30 -12.05 0.52
C ALA A 27 -7.64 -11.28 0.48
N ALA A 28 -7.63 -10.05 0.96
CA ALA A 28 -8.72 -9.10 0.82
C ALA A 28 -8.39 -8.18 -0.36
N HIS A 29 -9.29 -8.14 -1.34
CA HIS A 29 -9.11 -7.53 -2.65
C HIS A 29 -8.60 -6.08 -2.59
N GLY A 30 -7.60 -5.78 -3.42
CA GLY A 30 -7.13 -4.41 -3.65
C GLY A 30 -5.97 -4.34 -4.65
N ALA A 31 -6.23 -4.71 -5.90
CA ALA A 31 -5.26 -4.72 -7.01
C ALA A 31 -4.08 -5.71 -6.81
N ASP A 32 -3.58 -6.26 -7.91
CA ASP A 32 -2.49 -7.26 -7.89
C ASP A 32 -1.11 -6.61 -7.61
N ALA A 33 -1.10 -5.53 -6.82
CA ALA A 33 0.07 -4.77 -6.42
C ALA A 33 0.48 -5.16 -4.98
N PRO A 34 1.77 -5.45 -4.74
CA PRO A 34 2.23 -5.84 -3.41
C PRO A 34 2.23 -4.64 -2.45
N ASP A 35 2.04 -4.91 -1.16
CA ASP A 35 2.16 -3.90 -0.08
C ASP A 35 3.61 -3.44 0.19
N GLY A 36 4.51 -3.72 -0.75
CA GLY A 36 5.90 -3.25 -0.79
C GLY A 36 6.81 -4.18 -1.59
N THR A 37 7.97 -3.67 -1.99
CA THR A 37 8.98 -4.40 -2.75
C THR A 37 10.39 -3.98 -2.33
N ASP A 38 11.38 -4.81 -2.66
CA ASP A 38 12.80 -4.51 -2.46
C ASP A 38 13.48 -4.10 -3.78
N TYR A 39 12.70 -3.96 -4.84
CA TYR A 39 13.14 -3.49 -6.15
C TYR A 39 12.45 -2.17 -6.51
N ARG A 40 13.23 -1.11 -6.70
CA ARG A 40 12.74 0.18 -7.17
C ARG A 40 12.77 0.22 -8.69
N ALA A 41 11.59 0.25 -9.31
CA ALA A 41 11.44 0.56 -10.72
C ALA A 41 11.33 2.07 -10.93
N ALA A 42 11.97 2.61 -11.96
CA ALA A 42 11.84 4.02 -12.34
C ALA A 42 11.81 4.19 -13.85
N VAL A 43 10.97 5.10 -14.36
CA VAL A 43 11.05 5.60 -15.73
C VAL A 43 12.11 6.70 -15.76
N THR A 44 13.10 6.57 -16.63
CA THR A 44 14.19 7.54 -16.78
C THR A 44 14.00 8.43 -17.99
N ALA A 45 13.35 7.95 -19.05
CA ALA A 45 13.07 8.75 -20.24
C ALA A 45 11.93 8.18 -21.08
N VAL A 46 11.28 9.05 -21.86
CA VAL A 46 10.52 8.69 -23.05
C VAL A 46 11.24 9.33 -24.24
N ALA A 47 11.77 8.50 -25.16
CA ALA A 47 12.72 8.94 -26.18
C ALA A 47 12.30 8.48 -27.60
N PRO A 48 12.19 9.39 -28.58
CA PRO A 48 12.23 10.85 -28.43
C PRO A 48 11.06 11.37 -27.59
N ALA A 49 11.27 12.50 -26.90
CA ALA A 49 10.21 13.13 -26.12
C ALA A 49 9.05 13.57 -27.02
N ARG A 50 7.82 13.38 -26.55
CA ARG A 50 6.60 13.75 -27.29
C ARG A 50 5.67 14.59 -26.42
N PRO A 51 5.15 15.73 -26.93
CA PRO A 51 4.13 16.50 -26.24
C PRO A 51 2.89 15.65 -25.93
N GLY A 52 2.33 15.80 -24.73
CA GLY A 52 1.14 15.07 -24.30
C GLY A 52 1.35 13.61 -23.91
N LEU A 53 2.53 13.04 -24.11
CA LEU A 53 2.86 11.68 -23.69
C LEU A 53 3.66 11.70 -22.39
N SER A 54 3.12 11.08 -21.34
CA SER A 54 3.80 10.91 -20.06
C SER A 54 3.71 9.46 -19.60
N VAL A 55 4.79 8.98 -18.98
CA VAL A 55 4.85 7.64 -18.41
C VAL A 55 5.51 7.72 -17.04
N ARG A 56 4.95 7.00 -16.09
CA ARG A 56 5.50 6.86 -14.74
C ARG A 56 5.27 5.48 -14.17
N VAL A 57 6.00 5.18 -13.12
CA VAL A 57 5.80 4.00 -12.28
C VAL A 57 4.78 4.35 -11.19
N VAL A 58 3.87 3.42 -10.90
CA VAL A 58 2.85 3.54 -9.83
C VAL A 58 2.80 2.27 -8.99
N GLU A 59 2.10 2.34 -7.85
CA GLU A 59 1.85 1.18 -6.96
C GLU A 59 3.15 0.48 -6.54
N ALA A 60 4.07 1.25 -5.94
CA ALA A 60 5.40 0.80 -5.50
C ALA A 60 6.28 0.12 -6.58
N GLY A 61 6.01 0.32 -7.88
CA GLY A 61 6.72 -0.41 -8.94
C GLY A 61 5.90 -1.43 -9.69
N ALA A 62 4.69 -1.75 -9.23
CA ALA A 62 3.91 -2.84 -9.78
C ALA A 62 3.40 -2.57 -11.20
N ARG A 63 3.12 -1.31 -11.54
CA ARG A 63 2.56 -0.94 -12.84
C ARG A 63 3.26 0.26 -13.46
N LEU A 64 3.22 0.30 -14.78
CA LEU A 64 3.44 1.51 -15.56
C LEU A 64 2.08 2.18 -15.79
N GLU A 65 2.04 3.50 -15.63
CA GLU A 65 0.93 4.33 -16.10
C GLU A 65 1.41 5.16 -17.28
N LEU A 66 0.73 5.02 -18.42
CA LEU A 66 0.92 5.86 -19.59
C LEU A 66 -0.32 6.73 -19.78
N THR A 67 -0.10 8.03 -19.95
CA THR A 67 -1.14 8.98 -20.35
C THR A 67 -0.73 9.64 -21.66
N ASN A 68 -1.63 9.61 -22.64
CA ASN A 68 -1.46 10.28 -23.93
C ASN A 68 -2.58 11.30 -24.18
N SER A 69 -2.32 12.56 -23.86
CA SER A 69 -3.23 13.68 -24.12
C SER A 69 -3.01 14.34 -25.48
N GLY A 70 -2.21 13.74 -26.36
CA GLY A 70 -2.00 14.22 -27.73
C GLY A 70 -3.09 13.77 -28.68
N ASP A 71 -3.07 14.31 -29.89
CA ASP A 71 -4.12 14.06 -30.91
C ASP A 71 -3.93 12.75 -31.69
N GLN A 72 -2.79 12.07 -31.51
CA GLN A 72 -2.46 10.82 -32.21
C GLN A 72 -2.26 9.68 -31.22
N PRO A 73 -2.76 8.47 -31.53
CA PRO A 73 -2.57 7.32 -30.66
C PRO A 73 -1.11 6.85 -30.64
N VAL A 74 -0.73 6.23 -29.53
CA VAL A 74 0.52 5.47 -29.39
C VAL A 74 0.19 4.02 -29.12
N GLU A 75 0.94 3.11 -29.72
CA GLU A 75 0.86 1.68 -29.47
C GLU A 75 1.98 1.27 -28.52
N VAL A 76 1.66 0.60 -27.42
CA VAL A 76 2.64 -0.12 -26.59
C VAL A 76 2.90 -1.46 -27.24
N LEU A 77 4.18 -1.84 -27.42
CA LEU A 77 4.53 -3.11 -28.03
C LEU A 77 4.73 -4.21 -26.97
N GLY A 78 4.18 -5.37 -27.29
CA GLY A 78 4.31 -6.60 -26.53
C GLY A 78 5.69 -7.24 -26.67
N TYR A 79 5.85 -8.41 -26.08
CA TYR A 79 7.14 -9.06 -25.90
C TYR A 79 7.73 -9.63 -27.19
N SER A 80 6.91 -9.80 -28.23
CA SER A 80 7.32 -10.23 -29.57
C SER A 80 7.31 -9.07 -30.58
N GLY A 81 7.14 -7.82 -30.11
CA GLY A 81 7.07 -6.62 -30.96
C GLY A 81 5.69 -6.34 -31.56
N GLU A 82 4.69 -7.14 -31.20
CA GLU A 82 3.30 -7.00 -31.64
C GLU A 82 2.61 -5.81 -30.95
N PRO A 83 1.60 -5.16 -31.58
CA PRO A 83 0.77 -4.18 -30.90
C PRO A 83 0.05 -4.81 -29.69
N TYR A 84 0.25 -4.26 -28.50
CA TYR A 84 -0.39 -4.73 -27.27
C TYR A 84 -1.49 -3.77 -26.80
N LEU A 85 -1.14 -2.53 -26.49
CA LEU A 85 -2.10 -1.49 -26.11
C LEU A 85 -2.08 -0.39 -27.16
N ARG A 86 -3.21 0.27 -27.38
CA ARG A 86 -3.32 1.50 -28.16
C ARG A 86 -3.99 2.57 -27.32
N VAL A 87 -3.31 3.70 -27.15
CA VAL A 87 -3.69 4.76 -26.20
C VAL A 87 -3.70 6.10 -26.91
N GLY A 88 -4.83 6.80 -26.89
CA GLY A 88 -4.97 8.09 -27.55
C GLY A 88 -6.30 8.79 -27.23
N PRO A 89 -6.68 9.80 -28.03
CA PRO A 89 -7.86 10.63 -27.75
C PRO A 89 -9.18 9.86 -27.80
N ASP A 90 -9.25 8.76 -28.55
CA ASP A 90 -10.44 7.90 -28.65
C ASP A 90 -10.56 6.87 -27.51
N GLY A 91 -9.62 6.90 -26.56
CA GLY A 91 -9.56 6.02 -25.40
C GLY A 91 -8.45 4.97 -25.50
N VAL A 92 -8.56 3.95 -24.64
CA VAL A 92 -7.61 2.84 -24.54
C VAL A 92 -8.19 1.57 -25.14
N TYR A 93 -7.39 0.90 -25.95
CA TYR A 93 -7.69 -0.39 -26.55
C TYR A 93 -6.60 -1.40 -26.21
N GLU A 94 -6.98 -2.64 -25.98
CA GLU A 94 -6.06 -3.77 -25.87
C GLU A 94 -6.25 -4.72 -27.06
N ASN A 95 -5.15 -5.30 -27.54
CA ASN A 95 -5.17 -6.26 -28.62
C ASN A 95 -5.41 -7.66 -28.06
N ARG A 96 -6.56 -8.28 -28.35
CA ARG A 96 -6.89 -9.64 -27.91
C ARG A 96 -5.99 -10.72 -28.51
N ARG A 97 -5.31 -10.41 -29.62
CA ARG A 97 -4.31 -11.28 -30.26
C ARG A 97 -2.92 -11.19 -29.65
N SER A 98 -2.61 -10.15 -28.86
CA SER A 98 -1.31 -10.03 -28.21
C SER A 98 -1.22 -10.97 -27.00
N PRO A 99 -0.19 -11.83 -26.90
CA PRO A 99 0.10 -12.57 -25.67
C PRO A 99 0.29 -11.67 -24.45
N ALA A 100 0.83 -10.45 -24.63
CA ALA A 100 1.04 -9.50 -23.55
C ALA A 100 -0.26 -9.12 -22.82
N THR A 101 -1.41 -9.12 -23.51
CA THR A 101 -2.75 -8.88 -22.91
C THR A 101 -3.09 -9.86 -21.79
N TYR A 102 -2.58 -11.09 -21.88
CA TYR A 102 -2.83 -12.12 -20.88
C TYR A 102 -1.70 -12.13 -19.86
N LEU A 103 -0.45 -12.10 -20.33
CA LEU A 103 0.75 -12.09 -19.49
C LEU A 103 0.85 -10.91 -18.52
N ASN A 104 0.18 -9.79 -18.81
CA ASN A 104 0.22 -8.57 -17.99
C ASN A 104 -1.03 -8.37 -17.12
N ARG A 105 -1.96 -9.35 -17.13
CA ARG A 105 -3.18 -9.28 -16.33
C ARG A 105 -2.88 -9.38 -14.83
N THR A 106 -1.88 -10.18 -14.49
CA THR A 106 -1.38 -10.35 -13.13
C THR A 106 0.08 -9.93 -13.05
N ILE A 107 0.53 -9.48 -11.88
CA ILE A 107 1.95 -9.16 -11.64
C ILE A 107 2.82 -10.42 -11.77
N ALA A 108 2.27 -11.58 -11.40
CA ALA A 108 2.91 -12.88 -11.53
C ALA A 108 3.01 -13.35 -12.98
N GLY A 109 2.20 -12.81 -13.89
CA GLY A 109 2.15 -13.18 -15.30
C GLY A 109 1.83 -14.66 -15.54
N ASP A 110 0.97 -15.21 -14.69
CA ASP A 110 0.57 -16.62 -14.63
C ASP A 110 -0.77 -16.91 -15.34
N THR A 111 -1.41 -15.87 -15.91
CA THR A 111 -2.61 -16.03 -16.71
C THR A 111 -2.31 -16.86 -17.96
N ARG A 112 -3.06 -17.95 -18.15
CA ARG A 112 -2.96 -18.80 -19.35
C ARG A 112 -3.21 -17.99 -20.62
N VAL A 113 -2.25 -18.04 -21.55
CA VAL A 113 -2.37 -17.44 -22.88
C VAL A 113 -3.25 -18.34 -23.76
N PRO A 114 -4.37 -17.83 -24.33
CA PRO A 114 -5.21 -18.59 -25.25
C PRO A 114 -4.48 -18.91 -26.57
N ALA A 115 -4.90 -19.98 -27.25
CA ALA A 115 -4.28 -20.39 -28.52
C ALA A 115 -4.52 -19.36 -29.64
N GLU A 116 -5.57 -18.56 -29.53
CA GLU A 116 -5.93 -17.53 -30.50
C GLU A 116 -5.07 -16.26 -30.36
N ALA A 117 -4.30 -16.14 -29.27
CA ALA A 117 -3.35 -15.05 -29.03
C ALA A 117 -2.06 -15.27 -29.84
N ASP A 118 -2.15 -14.95 -31.13
CA ASP A 118 -1.06 -15.03 -32.09
C ASP A 118 -0.42 -13.63 -32.28
N PRO A 119 0.85 -13.42 -31.86
CA PRO A 119 1.53 -12.13 -32.03
C PRO A 119 1.78 -11.74 -33.48
N ALA A 120 1.68 -12.68 -34.44
CA ALA A 120 1.81 -12.40 -35.87
C ALA A 120 0.48 -12.06 -36.54
N ALA A 121 -0.66 -12.30 -35.87
CA ALA A 121 -1.97 -11.99 -36.42
C ALA A 121 -2.24 -10.47 -36.41
N ALA A 122 -3.12 -10.03 -37.32
CA ALA A 122 -3.63 -8.66 -37.30
C ALA A 122 -4.31 -8.37 -35.94
N PRO A 123 -4.14 -7.16 -35.38
CA PRO A 123 -4.66 -6.83 -34.07
C PRO A 123 -6.19 -6.86 -34.04
N ASP A 124 -6.73 -7.44 -32.97
CA ASP A 124 -8.17 -7.41 -32.64
C ASP A 124 -8.37 -6.49 -31.44
N TRP A 125 -8.71 -5.23 -31.71
CA TRP A 125 -8.79 -4.18 -30.71
C TRP A 125 -10.10 -4.26 -29.91
N ARG A 126 -9.97 -4.38 -28.59
CA ARG A 126 -11.07 -4.21 -27.64
C ARG A 126 -10.87 -2.94 -26.83
N ARG A 127 -11.88 -2.06 -26.82
CA ARG A 127 -11.85 -0.86 -25.97
C ARG A 127 -11.97 -1.26 -24.50
N VAL A 128 -11.14 -0.68 -23.64
CA VAL A 128 -11.10 -0.96 -22.20
C VAL A 128 -11.26 0.28 -21.32
N ALA A 129 -11.03 1.48 -21.87
CA ALA A 129 -11.29 2.74 -21.18
C ALA A 129 -11.60 3.85 -22.17
N ASP A 130 -12.39 4.84 -21.71
CA ASP A 130 -12.76 6.01 -22.51
C ASP A 130 -11.70 7.12 -22.44
N GLY A 131 -10.94 7.17 -21.34
CA GLY A 131 -9.92 8.20 -21.09
C GLY A 131 -8.56 7.90 -21.76
N PRO A 132 -7.62 8.87 -21.70
CA PRO A 132 -6.31 8.80 -22.38
C PRO A 132 -5.24 8.03 -21.60
N SER A 133 -5.60 7.33 -20.53
CA SER A 133 -4.66 6.76 -19.56
C SER A 133 -4.87 5.26 -19.39
N VAL A 134 -3.76 4.50 -19.39
CA VAL A 134 -3.77 3.05 -19.14
C VAL A 134 -2.73 2.70 -18.09
N ARG A 135 -3.04 1.69 -17.28
CA ARG A 135 -2.12 1.06 -16.33
C ARG A 135 -1.97 -0.41 -16.64
N TRP A 136 -0.75 -0.93 -16.64
CA TRP A 136 -0.48 -2.35 -16.85
C TRP A 136 0.74 -2.80 -16.05
N HIS A 137 0.81 -4.09 -15.75
CA HIS A 137 2.03 -4.73 -15.26
C HIS A 137 2.95 -4.96 -16.46
N ASP A 138 4.20 -4.49 -16.41
CA ASP A 138 5.18 -4.78 -17.46
C ASP A 138 6.29 -5.68 -16.93
N GLN A 139 6.41 -6.87 -17.50
CA GLN A 139 7.37 -7.87 -17.03
C GLN A 139 8.83 -7.41 -17.23
N ARG A 140 9.08 -6.47 -18.15
CA ARG A 140 10.42 -5.89 -18.37
C ARG A 140 10.85 -4.97 -17.23
N ALA A 141 9.89 -4.35 -16.54
CA ALA A 141 10.15 -3.45 -15.41
C ALA A 141 10.22 -4.18 -14.06
N LEU A 142 9.94 -5.50 -14.00
CA LEU A 142 9.80 -6.26 -12.75
C LEU A 142 10.85 -7.35 -12.58
N TRP A 143 11.35 -7.53 -11.35
CA TRP A 143 12.02 -8.79 -10.98
C TRP A 143 10.95 -9.85 -10.65
N ARG A 144 10.96 -10.98 -11.35
CA ARG A 144 9.90 -12.01 -11.26
C ARG A 144 10.38 -13.37 -10.77
N GLU A 145 11.69 -13.57 -10.69
CA GLU A 145 12.23 -14.84 -10.20
C GLU A 145 12.15 -14.89 -8.67
N ALA A 146 11.86 -16.07 -8.12
CA ALA A 146 11.79 -16.27 -6.68
C ALA A 146 13.14 -16.01 -5.99
N ALA A 147 14.25 -16.35 -6.65
CA ALA A 147 15.58 -16.07 -6.16
C ALA A 147 16.03 -14.66 -6.59
N PRO A 148 16.67 -13.86 -5.72
CA PRO A 148 17.32 -12.63 -6.13
C PRO A 148 18.44 -12.89 -7.15
N PRO A 149 18.77 -11.95 -8.05
CA PRO A 149 19.83 -12.15 -9.04
C PRO A 149 21.21 -12.29 -8.36
N PRO A 150 22.22 -12.88 -9.03
CA PRO A 150 23.55 -13.11 -8.47
C PRO A 150 24.19 -11.86 -7.84
N GLN A 151 24.04 -10.69 -8.47
CA GLN A 151 24.55 -9.42 -7.97
C GLN A 151 23.90 -8.98 -6.65
N VAL A 152 22.61 -9.23 -6.46
CA VAL A 152 21.90 -8.95 -5.20
C VAL A 152 22.37 -9.91 -4.11
N ARG A 153 22.53 -11.20 -4.43
CA ARG A 153 23.07 -12.18 -3.46
C ARG A 153 24.51 -11.85 -3.03
N ALA A 154 25.29 -11.24 -3.92
CA ALA A 154 26.66 -10.83 -3.63
C ALA A 154 26.76 -9.56 -2.78
N ALA A 155 25.76 -8.67 -2.85
CA ALA A 155 25.75 -7.40 -2.11
C ALA A 155 24.34 -7.04 -1.60
N PRO A 156 23.74 -7.85 -0.70
CA PRO A 156 22.35 -7.67 -0.27
C PRO A 156 22.12 -6.39 0.54
N ASP A 157 23.15 -5.91 1.23
CA ASP A 157 23.07 -4.76 2.15
C ASP A 157 23.37 -3.42 1.48
N ARG A 158 23.55 -3.39 0.15
CA ARG A 158 23.88 -2.17 -0.60
C ARG A 158 22.90 -1.91 -1.72
N GLU A 159 22.41 -0.68 -1.84
CA GLU A 159 21.61 -0.27 -3.00
C GLU A 159 22.45 -0.31 -4.28
N HIS A 160 21.94 -0.94 -5.34
CA HIS A 160 22.64 -1.04 -6.61
C HIS A 160 21.69 -1.36 -7.79
N ARG A 161 22.14 -1.01 -9.00
CA ARG A 161 21.44 -1.31 -10.25
C ARG A 161 21.37 -2.82 -10.49
N VAL A 162 20.16 -3.31 -10.78
CA VAL A 162 19.92 -4.68 -11.25
C VAL A 162 19.94 -4.74 -12.77
N ARG A 163 19.16 -3.89 -13.43
CA ARG A 163 19.14 -3.78 -14.90
C ARG A 163 18.52 -2.48 -15.38
N ASP A 164 18.83 -2.14 -16.62
CA ASP A 164 18.06 -1.19 -17.42
C ASP A 164 16.98 -1.95 -18.19
N TRP A 165 15.86 -1.29 -18.45
CA TRP A 165 14.75 -1.87 -19.21
C TRP A 165 14.19 -0.88 -20.21
N VAL A 166 13.58 -1.42 -21.26
CA VAL A 166 12.97 -0.65 -22.35
C VAL A 166 11.62 -1.24 -22.71
N VAL A 167 10.60 -0.39 -22.79
CA VAL A 167 9.30 -0.72 -23.40
C VAL A 167 9.18 0.06 -24.70
N PRO A 168 9.19 -0.60 -25.87
CA PRO A 168 9.05 0.08 -27.13
C PRO A 168 7.59 0.44 -27.36
N LEU A 169 7.42 1.61 -27.95
CA LEU A 169 6.17 2.18 -28.41
C LEU A 169 6.27 2.41 -29.91
N ARG A 170 5.15 2.30 -30.61
CA ARG A 170 4.99 2.71 -32.00
C ARG A 170 4.03 3.88 -32.07
N ALA A 171 4.35 4.87 -32.87
CA ALA A 171 3.45 5.95 -33.20
C ALA A 171 3.75 6.46 -34.62
N ASP A 172 2.88 7.28 -35.19
CA ASP A 172 2.95 7.63 -36.63
C ASP A 172 4.32 8.16 -37.08
N ALA A 173 4.97 8.99 -36.26
CA ALA A 173 6.28 9.56 -36.53
C ALA A 173 7.48 8.61 -36.29
N GLY A 174 7.23 7.32 -36.02
CA GLY A 174 8.25 6.30 -35.78
C GLY A 174 8.28 5.73 -34.36
N THR A 175 9.32 4.97 -34.06
CA THR A 175 9.52 4.26 -32.79
C THR A 175 9.83 5.23 -31.65
N VAL A 176 9.23 4.99 -30.48
CA VAL A 176 9.52 5.68 -29.22
C VAL A 176 9.86 4.62 -28.18
N GLU A 177 10.73 4.93 -27.24
CA GLU A 177 11.10 4.02 -26.15
C GLU A 177 10.77 4.64 -24.81
N ILE A 178 10.07 3.90 -23.96
CA ILE A 178 10.05 4.15 -22.52
C ILE A 178 11.30 3.46 -21.97
N ARG A 179 12.22 4.23 -21.44
CA ARG A 179 13.44 3.74 -20.81
C ARG A 179 13.29 3.84 -19.30
N GLY A 180 13.86 2.86 -18.60
CA GLY A 180 13.83 2.85 -17.16
C GLY A 180 14.85 1.93 -16.53
N THR A 181 14.81 1.89 -15.22
CA THR A 181 15.79 1.19 -14.38
C THR A 181 15.10 0.35 -13.33
N LEU A 182 15.77 -0.72 -12.93
CA LEU A 182 15.39 -1.56 -11.81
C LEU A 182 16.58 -1.62 -10.85
N ASP A 183 16.40 -1.08 -9.66
CA ASP A 183 17.43 -0.98 -8.63
C ASP A 183 17.05 -1.85 -7.43
N TRP A 184 18.00 -2.62 -6.88
CA TRP A 184 17.85 -3.30 -5.61
C TRP A 184 18.00 -2.27 -4.48
N VAL A 185 17.05 -2.23 -3.57
CA VAL A 185 17.11 -1.40 -2.36
C VAL A 185 17.08 -2.35 -1.16
N PRO A 186 18.11 -2.35 -0.30
CA PRO A 186 18.16 -3.25 0.84
C PRO A 186 16.92 -3.09 1.73
N PRO A 187 16.26 -4.20 2.11
CA PRO A 187 15.15 -4.13 3.04
C PRO A 187 15.62 -3.60 4.41
N PRO A 188 14.76 -2.88 5.14
CA PRO A 188 15.05 -2.45 6.50
C PRO A 188 15.17 -3.64 7.46
N ASP A 189 15.73 -3.40 8.65
CA ASP A 189 15.55 -4.34 9.75
C ASP A 189 14.10 -4.28 10.28
N ALA A 190 13.30 -5.27 9.88
CA ALA A 190 11.92 -5.39 10.31
C ALA A 190 11.79 -5.62 11.82
N TYR A 191 12.78 -6.26 12.45
CA TYR A 191 12.74 -6.58 13.87
C TYR A 191 12.68 -5.30 14.72
N THR A 192 13.52 -4.31 14.42
CA THR A 192 13.51 -3.01 15.09
C THR A 192 12.12 -2.36 15.07
N TRP A 193 11.44 -2.37 13.92
CA TRP A 193 10.11 -1.77 13.79
C TRP A 193 9.03 -2.51 14.58
N TRP A 194 9.07 -3.84 14.57
CA TRP A 194 8.18 -4.65 15.40
C TRP A 194 8.42 -4.41 16.89
N VAL A 195 9.67 -4.33 17.35
CA VAL A 195 10.01 -4.00 18.74
C VAL A 195 9.44 -2.63 19.12
N VAL A 196 9.61 -1.61 18.29
CA VAL A 196 9.05 -0.28 18.52
C VAL A 196 7.52 -0.33 18.62
N ALA A 197 6.85 -1.00 17.67
CA ALA A 197 5.40 -1.12 17.66
C ALA A 197 4.87 -1.88 18.89
N THR A 198 5.51 -2.99 19.27
CA THR A 198 5.13 -3.80 20.43
C THR A 198 5.39 -3.07 21.75
N LEU A 199 6.55 -2.44 21.94
CA LEU A 199 6.80 -1.68 23.17
C LEU A 199 5.87 -0.48 23.27
N GLY A 200 5.62 0.22 22.16
CA GLY A 200 4.69 1.35 22.11
C GLY A 200 3.26 0.93 22.44
N LEU A 201 2.73 -0.13 21.82
CA LEU A 201 1.36 -0.60 22.12
C LEU A 201 1.23 -1.05 23.57
N LEU A 202 2.26 -1.69 24.16
CA LEU A 202 2.24 -2.13 25.56
C LEU A 202 2.25 -0.92 26.51
N ALA A 203 3.06 0.09 26.23
CA ALA A 203 3.10 1.33 27.01
C ALA A 203 1.76 2.07 26.97
N VAL A 204 1.14 2.19 25.80
CA VAL A 204 -0.19 2.80 25.64
C VAL A 204 -1.27 1.93 26.32
N GLY A 205 -1.24 0.62 26.12
CA GLY A 205 -2.16 -0.34 26.74
C GLY A 205 -2.13 -0.32 28.27
N ALA A 206 -0.94 -0.15 28.86
CA ALA A 206 -0.76 -0.06 30.31
C ALA A 206 -1.49 1.14 30.94
N LEU A 207 -1.80 2.19 30.17
CA LEU A 207 -2.64 3.31 30.65
C LEU A 207 -4.05 2.84 31.04
N GLY A 208 -4.52 1.72 30.50
CA GLY A 208 -5.79 1.10 30.88
C GLY A 208 -5.80 0.45 32.27
N LEU A 209 -4.62 0.27 32.90
CA LEU A 209 -4.52 -0.24 34.28
C LEU A 209 -4.79 0.84 35.34
N LEU A 210 -4.84 2.12 34.94
CA LEU A 210 -5.08 3.21 35.87
C LEU A 210 -6.57 3.25 36.29
N PRO A 211 -6.87 3.39 37.59
CA PRO A 211 -8.24 3.24 38.09
C PRO A 211 -9.25 4.22 37.46
N PRO A 212 -10.39 3.75 36.95
CA PRO A 212 -11.51 4.60 36.55
C PRO A 212 -11.95 5.50 37.72
N GLY A 213 -12.34 6.74 37.43
CA GLY A 213 -12.77 7.72 38.44
C GLY A 213 -11.63 8.45 39.18
N SER A 214 -10.37 8.05 39.01
CA SER A 214 -9.22 8.77 39.55
C SER A 214 -8.74 9.89 38.61
N ALA A 215 -8.11 10.94 39.17
CA ALA A 215 -7.45 11.98 38.36
C ALA A 215 -6.43 11.41 37.33
N PRO A 216 -5.54 10.45 37.68
CA PRO A 216 -4.67 9.83 36.67
C PRO A 216 -5.44 9.01 35.63
N GLY A 217 -6.50 8.28 36.01
CA GLY A 217 -7.34 7.54 35.07
C GLY A 217 -8.07 8.45 34.07
N ALA A 218 -8.51 9.64 34.50
CA ALA A 218 -9.10 10.65 33.63
C ALA A 218 -8.08 11.26 32.66
N ARG A 219 -6.86 11.53 33.12
CA ARG A 219 -5.75 12.00 32.25
C ARG A 219 -5.35 10.93 31.23
N ALA A 220 -5.29 9.67 31.64
CA ALA A 220 -5.03 8.57 30.72
C ALA A 220 -6.12 8.41 29.66
N LEU A 221 -7.40 8.57 30.01
CA LEU A 221 -8.48 8.53 29.02
C LEU A 221 -8.32 9.63 27.97
N ALA A 222 -8.00 10.85 28.41
CA ALA A 222 -7.75 11.97 27.50
C ALA A 222 -6.51 11.72 26.63
N GLY A 223 -5.43 11.18 27.21
CA GLY A 223 -4.21 10.81 26.47
C GLY A 223 -4.47 9.73 25.43
N LEU A 224 -5.24 8.68 25.77
CA LEU A 224 -5.68 7.63 24.84
C LEU A 224 -6.54 8.20 23.72
N GLY A 225 -7.48 9.09 24.04
CA GLY A 225 -8.31 9.79 23.06
C GLY A 225 -7.47 10.62 22.09
N ALA A 226 -6.52 11.42 22.60
CA ALA A 226 -5.61 12.20 21.78
C ALA A 226 -4.72 11.32 20.88
N LEU A 227 -4.16 10.24 21.43
CA LEU A 227 -3.36 9.28 20.66
C LEU A 227 -4.20 8.61 19.56
N LEU A 228 -5.45 8.25 19.84
CA LEU A 228 -6.32 7.65 18.83
C LEU A 228 -6.72 8.65 17.74
N VAL A 229 -6.91 9.93 18.06
CA VAL A 229 -7.08 10.99 17.05
C VAL A 229 -5.86 11.10 16.16
N VAL A 230 -4.65 11.12 16.74
CA VAL A 230 -3.40 11.15 15.97
C VAL A 230 -3.27 9.90 15.10
N GLY A 231 -3.55 8.71 15.65
CA GLY A 231 -3.54 7.45 14.91
C GLY A 231 -4.53 7.43 13.74
N GLY A 232 -5.75 7.92 13.97
CA GLY A 232 -6.78 8.04 12.94
C GLY A 232 -6.40 9.02 11.83
N PHE A 233 -5.88 10.20 12.18
CA PHE A 233 -5.35 11.15 11.20
C PHE A 233 -4.18 10.57 10.40
N THR A 234 -3.26 9.89 11.09
CA THR A 234 -2.13 9.19 10.48
C THR A 234 -2.61 8.13 9.48
N ALA A 235 -3.64 7.35 9.83
CA ALA A 235 -4.25 6.37 8.94
C ALA A 235 -4.85 7.02 7.69
N VAL A 236 -5.56 8.14 7.83
CA VAL A 236 -6.11 8.90 6.68
C VAL A 236 -4.98 9.42 5.79
N VAL A 237 -3.94 10.03 6.36
CA VAL A 237 -2.77 10.50 5.61
C VAL A 237 -2.11 9.36 4.85
N PHE A 238 -1.86 8.23 5.50
CA PHE A 238 -1.25 7.07 4.87
C PHE A 238 -2.10 6.54 3.70
N THR A 239 -3.42 6.48 3.91
CA THR A 239 -4.38 6.05 2.89
C THR A 239 -4.38 6.99 1.68
N VAL A 240 -4.36 8.30 1.89
CA VAL A 240 -4.20 9.29 0.82
C VAL A 240 -2.87 9.11 0.09
N GLY A 241 -1.79 8.84 0.83
CA GLY A 241 -0.48 8.53 0.27
C GLY A 241 -0.53 7.35 -0.70
N ARG A 242 -1.21 6.26 -0.33
CA ARG A 242 -1.39 5.10 -1.20
C ARG A 242 -2.11 5.45 -2.49
N GLU A 243 -3.15 6.27 -2.41
CA GLU A 243 -3.88 6.70 -3.62
C GLU A 243 -3.04 7.59 -4.53
N LEU A 244 -2.21 8.47 -3.95
CA LEU A 244 -1.26 9.29 -4.73
C LEU A 244 -0.21 8.42 -5.43
N ASP A 245 0.34 7.41 -4.76
CA ASP A 245 1.30 6.46 -5.33
C ASP A 245 0.65 5.54 -6.39
N ALA A 246 -0.58 5.09 -6.14
CA ALA A 246 -1.41 4.39 -7.12
C ALA A 246 -1.77 5.29 -8.31
N GLY A 247 -1.56 6.60 -8.17
CA GLY A 247 -1.60 7.54 -9.27
C GLY A 247 -2.86 8.36 -9.39
N ALA A 248 -3.62 8.50 -8.32
CA ALA A 248 -4.68 9.49 -8.23
C ALA A 248 -4.13 10.90 -8.48
N GLN A 249 -4.81 11.66 -9.34
CA GLN A 249 -4.49 13.07 -9.63
C GLN A 249 -5.65 13.96 -9.23
N GLY A 250 -5.32 15.09 -8.60
CA GLY A 250 -6.31 16.06 -8.11
C GLY A 250 -7.23 15.53 -7.02
N VAL A 251 -8.11 16.39 -6.51
CA VAL A 251 -9.02 16.05 -5.42
C VAL A 251 -10.02 14.96 -5.84
N GLY A 252 -10.57 15.05 -7.06
CA GLY A 252 -11.55 14.08 -7.56
C GLY A 252 -10.98 12.66 -7.72
N GLY A 253 -9.76 12.54 -8.26
CA GLY A 253 -9.09 11.24 -8.40
C GLY A 253 -8.78 10.61 -7.04
N VAL A 254 -8.31 11.41 -6.08
CA VAL A 254 -8.05 10.92 -4.72
C VAL A 254 -9.34 10.47 -4.05
N LEU A 255 -10.42 11.24 -4.15
CA LEU A 255 -11.72 10.86 -3.58
C LEU A 255 -12.27 9.57 -4.20
N ALA A 256 -12.18 9.42 -5.52
CA ALA A 256 -12.62 8.21 -6.21
C ALA A 256 -11.80 6.98 -5.75
N GLY A 257 -10.48 7.12 -5.65
CA GLY A 257 -9.59 6.08 -5.14
C GLY A 257 -9.89 5.68 -3.70
N LEU A 258 -10.07 6.68 -2.82
CA LEU A 258 -10.43 6.47 -1.42
C LEU A 258 -11.75 5.71 -1.25
N LEU A 259 -12.77 6.04 -2.06
CA LEU A 259 -14.09 5.41 -1.98
C LEU A 259 -14.15 4.06 -2.69
N GLY A 260 -13.29 3.81 -3.68
CA GLY A 260 -13.27 2.57 -4.46
C GLY A 260 -12.33 1.49 -3.91
N GLY A 261 -11.11 1.88 -3.50
CA GLY A 261 -10.05 0.95 -3.10
C GLY A 261 -9.68 0.97 -1.63
N GLN A 262 -9.94 2.07 -0.91
CA GLN A 262 -9.46 2.26 0.47
C GLN A 262 -10.56 2.52 1.50
N VAL A 263 -11.81 2.19 1.18
CA VAL A 263 -12.98 2.61 1.98
C VAL A 263 -12.85 2.18 3.44
N TRP A 264 -12.34 0.98 3.72
CA TRP A 264 -12.18 0.49 5.09
C TRP A 264 -11.06 1.19 5.86
N ALA A 265 -9.90 1.41 5.25
CA ALA A 265 -8.81 2.15 5.88
C ALA A 265 -9.23 3.61 6.18
N LEU A 266 -9.95 4.24 5.25
CA LEU A 266 -10.51 5.59 5.44
C LEU A 266 -11.54 5.62 6.57
N LEU A 267 -12.56 4.76 6.54
CA LEU A 267 -13.64 4.76 7.53
C LEU A 267 -13.13 4.46 8.94
N THR A 268 -12.18 3.54 9.08
CA THR A 268 -11.61 3.20 10.39
C THR A 268 -10.70 4.31 10.92
N GLY A 269 -9.95 5.01 10.05
CA GLY A 269 -9.21 6.23 10.41
C GLY A 269 -10.14 7.35 10.89
N LEU A 270 -11.21 7.64 10.15
CA LEU A 270 -12.22 8.63 10.55
C LEU A 270 -12.95 8.23 11.83
N GLY A 271 -13.32 6.96 11.97
CA GLY A 271 -13.91 6.40 13.17
C GLY A 271 -13.02 6.53 14.40
N ALA A 272 -11.71 6.32 14.25
CA ALA A 272 -10.71 6.54 15.30
C ALA A 272 -10.64 8.02 15.73
N ILE A 273 -10.69 8.96 14.78
CA ILE A 273 -10.76 10.40 15.10
C ILE A 273 -12.01 10.73 15.91
N VAL A 274 -13.18 10.24 15.49
CA VAL A 274 -14.44 10.48 16.18
C VAL A 274 -14.43 9.85 17.57
N ALA A 275 -14.01 8.59 17.70
CA ALA A 275 -13.92 7.89 18.98
C ALA A 275 -12.92 8.54 19.94
N GLY A 276 -11.77 9.01 19.43
CA GLY A 276 -10.80 9.74 20.22
C GLY A 276 -11.34 11.09 20.72
N GLY A 277 -12.05 11.83 19.86
CA GLY A 277 -12.78 13.05 20.25
C GLY A 277 -13.88 12.78 21.28
N TYR A 278 -14.60 11.66 21.14
CA TYR A 278 -15.62 11.21 22.08
C TYR A 278 -15.03 10.91 23.47
N ALA A 279 -13.85 10.29 23.52
CA ALA A 279 -13.10 10.06 24.76
C ALA A 279 -12.55 11.35 25.39
N LEU A 280 -12.04 12.28 24.57
CA LEU A 280 -11.59 13.61 25.03
C LEU A 280 -12.74 14.41 25.65
N ALA A 281 -13.94 14.31 25.08
CA ALA A 281 -15.16 14.89 25.63
C ALA A 281 -15.74 14.13 26.84
N ARG A 282 -15.07 13.06 27.30
CA ARG A 282 -15.43 12.24 28.47
C ARG A 282 -16.88 11.75 28.44
N ARG A 283 -17.34 11.34 27.25
CA ARG A 283 -18.69 10.84 27.04
C ARG A 283 -18.86 9.43 27.64
N PRO A 284 -20.09 9.02 28.02
CA PRO A 284 -20.36 7.68 28.52
C PRO A 284 -19.97 6.62 27.48
N ALA A 285 -19.52 5.44 27.92
CA ALA A 285 -19.03 4.36 27.03
C ALA A 285 -17.82 4.72 26.14
N ALA A 286 -17.06 5.77 26.47
CA ALA A 286 -15.82 6.12 25.77
C ALA A 286 -14.80 4.98 25.72
N ASP A 287 -14.72 4.15 26.76
CA ASP A 287 -13.80 3.01 26.79
C ASP A 287 -14.14 1.96 25.71
N PHE A 288 -15.42 1.73 25.44
CA PHE A 288 -15.88 0.84 24.36
C PHE A 288 -15.60 1.44 22.98
N ALA A 289 -15.91 2.73 22.79
CA ALA A 289 -15.63 3.42 21.54
C ALA A 289 -14.12 3.41 21.21
N LEU A 290 -13.26 3.68 22.22
CA LEU A 290 -11.81 3.56 22.08
C LEU A 290 -11.39 2.14 21.70
N ALA A 291 -11.93 1.13 22.40
CA ALA A 291 -11.53 -0.25 22.18
C ALA A 291 -11.84 -0.72 20.75
N LEU A 292 -13.08 -0.46 20.31
CA LEU A 292 -13.57 -0.84 18.99
C LEU A 292 -12.87 -0.06 17.87
N ALA A 293 -12.85 1.26 17.95
CA ALA A 293 -12.23 2.08 16.90
C ALA A 293 -10.70 1.85 16.83
N GLY A 294 -10.05 1.65 18.00
CA GLY A 294 -8.66 1.24 18.07
C GLY A 294 -8.41 -0.09 17.37
N ALA A 295 -9.29 -1.08 17.54
CA ALA A 295 -9.12 -2.39 16.94
C ALA A 295 -9.29 -2.31 15.43
N CYS A 296 -10.30 -1.58 14.98
CA CYS A 296 -10.56 -1.35 13.57
C CYS A 296 -9.38 -0.65 12.88
N VAL A 297 -8.87 0.47 13.41
CA VAL A 297 -7.76 1.19 12.77
C VAL A 297 -6.45 0.40 12.83
N ALA A 298 -6.21 -0.35 13.92
CA ALA A 298 -5.04 -1.23 14.02
C ALA A 298 -5.08 -2.32 12.95
N LEU A 299 -6.23 -2.94 12.70
CA LEU A 299 -6.37 -4.02 11.71
C LEU A 299 -6.33 -3.49 10.27
N PHE A 300 -7.21 -2.56 9.93
CA PHE A 300 -7.45 -2.14 8.54
C PHE A 300 -6.43 -1.11 8.02
N ALA A 301 -5.78 -0.35 8.89
CA ALA A 301 -4.75 0.61 8.49
C ALA A 301 -3.35 0.24 9.00
N GLY A 302 -3.23 -0.39 10.18
CA GLY A 302 -1.94 -0.82 10.74
C GLY A 302 -1.44 -2.14 10.15
N VAL A 303 -2.06 -3.25 10.55
CA VAL A 303 -1.66 -4.62 10.18
C VAL A 303 -1.74 -4.84 8.67
N ALA A 304 -2.78 -4.34 8.01
CA ALA A 304 -2.90 -4.39 6.55
C ALA A 304 -1.72 -3.74 5.81
N ASN A 305 -0.97 -2.85 6.46
CA ASN A 305 0.17 -2.16 5.88
C ASN A 305 1.50 -2.53 6.57
N ALA A 306 1.54 -3.57 7.42
CA ALA A 306 2.72 -3.93 8.19
C ALA A 306 3.89 -4.44 7.33
N ALA A 307 3.64 -4.83 6.07
CA ALA A 307 4.66 -5.21 5.10
C ALA A 307 5.73 -4.13 4.91
N VAL A 308 5.39 -2.84 5.12
CA VAL A 308 6.37 -1.73 5.02
C VAL A 308 7.52 -1.86 6.03
N PHE A 309 7.34 -2.58 7.13
CA PHE A 309 8.42 -2.85 8.09
C PHE A 309 9.50 -3.76 7.52
N ALA A 310 9.18 -4.59 6.53
CA ALA A 310 10.11 -5.55 5.93
C ALA A 310 10.49 -5.22 4.47
N ARG A 311 9.80 -4.27 3.83
CA ARG A 311 10.03 -3.92 2.42
C ARG A 311 10.70 -2.57 2.27
N ALA A 312 11.63 -2.46 1.34
CA ALA A 312 12.40 -1.25 1.13
C ALA A 312 11.56 -0.09 0.53
N VAL A 313 10.78 -0.40 -0.51
CA VAL A 313 9.88 0.52 -1.21
C VAL A 313 8.45 0.27 -0.73
N ALA A 314 7.84 1.31 -0.17
CA ALA A 314 6.45 1.30 0.25
C ALA A 314 5.56 1.97 -0.81
N PRO A 315 4.27 1.58 -0.93
CA PRO A 315 3.34 2.15 -1.92
C PRO A 315 2.83 3.52 -1.49
N VAL A 316 3.74 4.49 -1.34
CA VAL A 316 3.48 5.86 -0.91
C VAL A 316 4.53 6.81 -1.52
N PRO A 317 4.21 8.09 -1.78
CA PRO A 317 5.10 9.00 -2.49
C PRO A 317 6.30 9.50 -1.67
N TRP A 318 6.36 9.19 -0.38
CA TRP A 318 7.42 9.63 0.55
C TRP A 318 8.38 8.50 0.90
N SER A 319 9.41 8.82 1.70
CA SER A 319 10.43 7.84 2.09
C SER A 319 9.85 6.61 2.79
N GLY A 320 10.47 5.45 2.59
CA GLY A 320 10.08 4.23 3.30
C GLY A 320 10.14 4.38 4.83
N THR A 321 11.07 5.19 5.35
CA THR A 321 11.15 5.48 6.80
C THR A 321 9.92 6.24 7.28
N THR A 322 9.45 7.24 6.53
CA THR A 322 8.20 7.95 6.82
C THR A 322 7.03 6.97 6.83
N ALA A 323 6.94 6.10 5.82
CA ALA A 323 5.89 5.08 5.73
C ALA A 323 5.84 4.18 6.99
N ARG A 324 7.00 3.67 7.41
CA ARG A 324 7.15 2.83 8.61
C ARG A 324 6.77 3.57 9.88
N THR A 325 7.23 4.81 10.06
CA THR A 325 6.84 5.63 11.21
C THR A 325 5.34 5.82 11.29
N LEU A 326 4.67 6.13 10.17
CA LEU A 326 3.22 6.30 10.14
C LEU A 326 2.50 4.99 10.50
N VAL A 327 2.89 3.86 9.92
CA VAL A 327 2.30 2.54 10.25
C VAL A 327 2.55 2.15 11.71
N ALA A 328 3.75 2.41 12.25
CA ALA A 328 4.03 2.17 13.67
C ALA A 328 3.14 3.03 14.57
N VAL A 329 2.95 4.32 14.25
CA VAL A 329 2.02 5.20 14.99
C VAL A 329 0.58 4.67 14.94
N ILE A 330 0.11 4.22 13.78
CA ILE A 330 -1.23 3.63 13.62
C ILE A 330 -1.39 2.39 14.50
N ILE A 331 -0.41 1.47 14.48
CA ILE A 331 -0.45 0.24 15.29
C ILE A 331 -0.41 0.56 16.78
N ILE A 332 0.50 1.45 17.21
CA ILE A 332 0.66 1.83 18.61
C ILE A 332 -0.62 2.50 19.14
N ALA A 333 -1.16 3.46 18.39
CA ALA A 333 -2.38 4.17 18.78
C ALA A 333 -3.60 3.24 18.79
N GLY A 334 -3.79 2.46 17.72
CA GLY A 334 -4.93 1.57 17.56
C GLY A 334 -4.90 0.41 18.56
N ALA A 335 -3.88 -0.45 18.50
CA ALA A 335 -3.79 -1.64 19.35
C ALA A 335 -3.59 -1.27 20.83
N GLY A 336 -2.87 -0.19 21.11
CA GLY A 336 -2.74 0.36 22.45
C GLY A 336 -4.08 0.85 23.02
N ALA A 337 -4.87 1.60 22.23
CA ALA A 337 -6.21 2.03 22.64
C ALA A 337 -7.16 0.84 22.82
N THR A 338 -7.06 -0.20 21.99
CA THR A 338 -7.81 -1.45 22.16
C THR A 338 -7.50 -2.11 23.49
N ALA A 339 -6.21 -2.35 23.77
CA ALA A 339 -5.79 -2.98 25.01
C ALA A 339 -6.21 -2.14 26.24
N ALA A 340 -6.02 -0.83 26.18
CA ALA A 340 -6.38 0.07 27.27
C ALA A 340 -7.89 0.13 27.50
N GLY A 341 -8.70 0.25 26.43
CA GLY A 341 -10.16 0.28 26.51
C GLY A 341 -10.72 -1.02 27.06
N ALA A 342 -10.22 -2.17 26.60
CA ALA A 342 -10.62 -3.48 27.12
C ALA A 342 -10.31 -3.63 28.62
N LEU A 343 -9.10 -3.24 29.05
CA LEU A 343 -8.71 -3.28 30.47
C LEU A 343 -9.62 -2.39 31.33
N ARG A 344 -9.95 -1.19 30.84
CA ARG A 344 -10.80 -0.24 31.57
C ARG A 344 -12.23 -0.77 31.70
N LEU A 345 -12.81 -1.31 30.63
CA LEU A 345 -14.15 -1.93 30.64
C LEU A 345 -14.26 -3.06 31.66
N HIS A 346 -13.22 -3.89 31.83
CA HIS A 346 -13.21 -4.96 32.82
C HIS A 346 -13.10 -4.47 34.28
N THR A 347 -12.72 -3.21 34.50
CA THR A 347 -12.57 -2.61 35.83
C THR A 347 -13.68 -1.63 36.19
N SER A 348 -14.56 -1.33 35.24
CA SER A 348 -15.76 -0.52 35.49
C SER A 348 -16.78 -1.34 36.28
N PRO A 349 -17.33 -0.80 37.37
CA PRO A 349 -18.30 -1.50 38.23
C PRO A 349 -19.67 -1.70 37.57
#